data_AF-A0AAP5D3E3-F1
#
_entry.id   AF-A0AAP5D3E3-F1
#
_cell.length_a   1.000
_cell.length_b   1.000
_cell.length_c   1.000
_cell.angle_alpha   90.00
_cell.angle_beta   90.00
_cell.angle_gamma   90.00
#
_symmetry.space_group_name_H-M   'P 1'
#
loop_
_entity.id
_entity.type
_entity.pdbx_description
1 polymer ?
#
loop_
_entity_poly.entity_id
_entity_poly.type
_entity_poly.pdbx_seq_one_letter_code
_entity_poly.pdbx_strand_id
1 'polypeptide(L)'
;MPRKSPYTIDLTREERETLERRSRRYTLPYRDVVRAKIILLAAEGLENKAIGERLDLPREVASKWRKRFYQRRMAGLEEKPRRGRPPGSSPSDRV
;
A
#
# COMPACT_ATOMS: atom_id res chain seq x y z
N MET A 1 -9.22 12.33 -21.98
CA MET A 1 -7.74 12.42 -21.92
C MET A 1 -7.26 11.76 -20.64
N PRO A 2 -6.46 10.68 -20.68
CA PRO A 2 -5.90 10.10 -19.47
C PRO A 2 -4.83 11.06 -18.95
N ARG A 3 -5.15 11.78 -17.86
CA ARG A 3 -4.15 12.57 -17.16
C ARG A 3 -3.26 11.58 -16.42
N LYS A 4 -2.11 11.24 -17.02
CA LYS A 4 -1.02 10.53 -16.35
C LYS A 4 -0.81 11.18 -14.99
N SER A 5 -0.82 10.38 -13.94
CA SER A 5 -0.55 10.88 -12.60
C SER A 5 0.95 11.13 -12.47
N PRO A 6 1.40 12.33 -12.06
CA PRO A 6 2.82 12.69 -12.01
C PRO A 6 3.61 11.96 -10.91
N TYR A 7 2.94 11.14 -10.10
CA TYR A 7 3.56 10.44 -8.97
C TYR A 7 4.04 9.05 -9.41
N THR A 8 5.29 8.92 -9.83
CA THR A 8 5.89 7.61 -10.07
C THR A 8 6.16 6.92 -8.73
N ILE A 9 5.73 5.68 -8.60
CA ILE A 9 5.93 4.86 -7.40
C ILE A 9 7.06 3.88 -7.74
N ASP A 10 8.22 4.08 -7.15
CA ASP A 10 9.34 3.16 -7.29
C ASP A 10 9.46 2.35 -6.01
N LEU A 11 9.14 1.05 -6.05
CA LEU A 11 9.17 0.17 -4.88
C LEU A 11 10.51 -0.53 -4.79
N THR A 12 11.11 -0.51 -3.60
CA THR A 12 12.21 -1.44 -3.33
C THR A 12 11.70 -2.88 -3.27
N ARG A 13 12.61 -3.84 -3.42
CA ARG A 13 12.27 -5.27 -3.32
C ARG A 13 11.59 -5.61 -1.99
N GLU A 14 12.08 -5.05 -0.89
CA GLU A 14 11.51 -5.25 0.45
C GLU A 14 10.10 -4.65 0.59
N GLU A 15 9.87 -3.45 0.04
CA GLU A 15 8.56 -2.80 0.02
C GLU A 15 7.57 -3.64 -0.80
N ARG A 16 7.97 -4.09 -2.00
CA ARG A 16 7.16 -4.95 -2.86
C ARG A 16 6.78 -6.25 -2.15
N GLU A 17 7.74 -6.97 -1.57
CA GLU A 17 7.45 -8.22 -0.86
C GLU A 17 6.52 -8.01 0.34
N THR A 18 6.64 -6.87 1.03
CA THR A 18 5.76 -6.53 2.14
C THR A 18 4.33 -6.25 1.66
N LEU A 19 4.18 -5.48 0.56
CA LEU A 19 2.88 -5.19 -0.04
C LEU A 19 2.23 -6.46 -0.61
N GLU A 20 3.00 -7.33 -1.27
CA GLU A 20 2.52 -8.61 -1.76
C GLU A 20 2.05 -9.50 -0.61
N ARG A 21 2.84 -9.61 0.46
CA ARG A 21 2.43 -10.33 1.68
C ARG A 21 1.14 -9.77 2.27
N ARG A 22 0.99 -8.44 2.34
CA ARG A 22 -0.26 -7.81 2.82
C ARG A 22 -1.43 -8.07 1.88
N SER A 23 -1.21 -8.02 0.57
CA SER A 23 -2.26 -8.28 -0.42
C SER A 23 -2.76 -9.72 -0.40
N ARG A 24 -1.92 -10.67 0.04
CA ARG A 24 -2.23 -12.10 0.18
C ARG A 24 -2.80 -12.47 1.55
N ARG A 25 -2.60 -11.64 2.58
CA ARG A 25 -3.12 -11.90 3.93
C ARG A 25 -4.62 -11.61 3.99
N TYR A 26 -5.41 -12.68 4.06
CA TYR A 26 -6.87 -12.63 4.19
C TYR A 26 -7.38 -12.15 5.56
N THR A 27 -6.51 -12.15 6.59
CA THR A 27 -6.83 -11.65 7.94
C THR A 27 -6.87 -10.13 8.04
N LEU A 28 -6.42 -9.41 7.00
CA LEU A 28 -6.47 -7.96 6.99
C LEU A 28 -7.83 -7.46 6.49
N PRO A 29 -8.27 -6.26 6.93
CA PRO A 29 -9.42 -5.61 6.36
C PRO A 29 -9.28 -5.52 4.85
N TYR A 30 -10.37 -5.78 4.11
CA TYR A 30 -10.40 -5.67 2.64
C TYR A 30 -9.79 -4.35 2.13
N ARG A 31 -9.98 -3.27 2.90
CA ARG A 31 -9.44 -1.93 2.62
C ARG A 31 -7.91 -1.92 2.56
N ASP A 32 -7.22 -2.64 3.44
CA ASP A 32 -5.75 -2.68 3.47
C ASP A 32 -5.17 -3.54 2.35
N VAL A 33 -5.85 -4.65 2.03
CA VAL A 33 -5.53 -5.48 0.86
C VAL A 33 -5.65 -4.65 -0.42
N VAL A 34 -6.75 -3.91 -0.56
CA VAL A 34 -7.00 -3.00 -1.69
C VAL A 34 -5.91 -1.92 -1.78
N ARG A 35 -5.56 -1.27 -0.66
CA ARG A 35 -4.51 -0.24 -0.62
C ARG A 35 -3.17 -0.78 -1.09
N ALA A 36 -2.79 -1.99 -0.66
CA ALA A 36 -1.56 -2.65 -1.10
C ALA A 36 -1.60 -2.95 -2.62
N LYS A 37 -2.73 -3.47 -3.12
CA LYS A 37 -2.92 -3.73 -4.56
C LYS A 37 -2.83 -2.45 -5.41
N ILE A 38 -3.39 -1.33 -4.94
CA ILE A 38 -3.30 -0.04 -5.63
C ILE A 38 -1.83 0.36 -5.84
N ILE A 39 -0.99 0.22 -4.81
CA ILE A 39 0.42 0.62 -4.88
C ILE A 39 1.25 -0.33 -5.71
N LEU A 40 1.00 -1.64 -5.64
CA LEU A 40 1.65 -2.64 -6.51
C LEU A 40 1.37 -2.33 -7.99
N LEU A 41 0.11 -2.10 -8.35
CA LEU A 41 -0.26 -1.73 -9.72
C LEU A 41 0.31 -0.35 -10.12
N ALA A 42 0.35 0.61 -9.20
CA ALA A 42 0.95 1.92 -9.47
C ALA A 42 2.47 1.81 -9.70
N ALA A 43 3.14 0.87 -9.04
CA ALA A 43 4.57 0.59 -9.22
C ALA A 43 4.87 -0.17 -10.51
N GLU A 44 3.91 -0.96 -11.02
CA GLU A 44 3.94 -1.51 -12.38
C GLU A 44 3.76 -0.43 -13.47
N GLY A 45 3.50 0.82 -13.08
CA GLY A 45 3.32 1.94 -14.00
C GLY A 45 1.88 2.13 -14.48
N LEU A 46 0.90 1.43 -13.89
CA LEU A 46 -0.50 1.61 -14.26
C LEU A 46 -1.04 2.99 -13.86
N GLU A 47 -2.01 3.45 -14.62
CA GLU A 47 -2.72 4.70 -14.38
C GLU A 47 -3.81 4.52 -13.31
N ASN A 48 -4.09 5.58 -12.56
CA ASN A 48 -5.12 5.54 -11.49
C ASN A 48 -6.51 5.13 -12.00
N LYS A 49 -6.83 5.44 -13.26
CA LYS A 49 -8.08 5.02 -13.90
C LYS A 49 -8.11 3.49 -14.06
N ALA A 50 -7.08 2.92 -14.71
CA ALA A 50 -6.97 1.48 -14.92
C ALA A 50 -6.92 0.71 -13.58
N ILE A 51 -6.22 1.26 -12.58
CA ILE A 51 -6.19 0.70 -11.22
C ILE A 51 -7.59 0.68 -10.61
N GLY A 52 -8.34 1.79 -10.75
CA GLY A 52 -9.71 1.89 -10.28
C GLY A 52 -10.64 0.88 -10.96
N GLU A 53 -10.58 0.78 -12.29
CA GLU A 53 -11.38 -0.19 -13.07
C GLU A 53 -11.06 -1.63 -12.67
N ARG A 54 -9.79 -1.95 -12.39
CA ARG A 54 -9.36 -3.31 -12.04
C ARG A 54 -9.74 -3.74 -10.61
N LEU A 55 -9.90 -2.78 -9.71
CA LEU A 55 -10.23 -3.01 -8.30
C LEU A 55 -11.68 -2.65 -7.96
N ASP A 56 -12.48 -2.24 -8.95
CA ASP A 56 -13.85 -1.73 -8.80
C ASP A 56 -13.92 -0.56 -7.82
N LEU A 57 -13.00 0.41 -7.98
CA LEU A 57 -12.86 1.57 -7.11
C LEU A 57 -12.79 2.87 -7.91
N PRO A 58 -13.30 3.98 -7.34
CA PRO A 58 -13.16 5.27 -7.96
C PRO A 58 -11.68 5.67 -8.08
N ARG A 59 -11.29 6.21 -9.25
CA ARG A 59 -9.92 6.69 -9.54
C ARG A 59 -9.36 7.64 -8.48
N GLU A 60 -10.23 8.37 -7.78
CA GLU A 60 -9.87 9.30 -6.70
C GLU A 60 -9.25 8.57 -5.52
N VAL A 61 -9.72 7.36 -5.20
CA VAL A 61 -9.15 6.51 -4.15
C VAL A 61 -7.74 6.10 -4.53
N ALA A 62 -7.54 5.62 -5.76
CA ALA A 62 -6.21 5.29 -6.26
C ALA A 62 -5.26 6.51 -6.22
N SER A 63 -5.74 7.68 -6.66
CA SER A 63 -4.96 8.92 -6.62
C SER A 63 -4.58 9.36 -5.20
N LYS A 64 -5.52 9.24 -4.26
CA LYS A 64 -5.30 9.58 -2.85
C LYS A 64 -4.22 8.70 -2.22
N TRP A 65 -4.29 7.39 -2.44
CA TRP A 65 -3.31 6.45 -1.88
C TRP A 65 -1.95 6.57 -2.56
N ARG A 66 -1.92 6.77 -3.88
CA ARG A 66 -0.68 7.04 -4.62
C ARG A 66 0.03 8.28 -4.09
N LYS A 67 -0.70 9.39 -3.88
CA LYS A 67 -0.14 10.61 -3.28
C LYS A 67 0.36 10.38 -1.85
N ARG A 68 -0.41 9.66 -1.02
CA ARG A 68 0.01 9.31 0.36
C ARG A 68 1.26 8.45 0.39
N PHE A 69 1.35 7.44 -0.47
CA PHE A 69 2.52 6.57 -0.56
C PHE A 69 3.74 7.35 -1.07
N TYR A 70 3.56 8.22 -2.06
CA TYR A 70 4.65 9.06 -2.52
C TYR A 70 5.25 9.94 -1.40
N GLN A 71 4.39 10.47 -0.51
CA GLN A 71 4.82 11.34 0.59
C GLN A 71 5.34 10.58 1.82
N ARG A 72 4.76 9.42 2.15
CA ARG A 72 5.00 8.71 3.43
C ARG A 72 5.37 7.24 3.26
N ARG A 73 5.52 6.75 2.03
CA ARG A 73 5.84 5.36 1.67
C ARG A 73 4.94 4.36 2.42
N MET A 74 5.51 3.29 2.96
CA MET A 74 4.81 2.27 3.73
C MET A 74 4.03 2.82 4.93
N ALA A 75 4.56 3.85 5.60
CA ALA A 75 3.88 4.51 6.72
C ALA A 75 2.63 5.30 6.29
N GLY A 76 2.48 5.59 4.99
CA GLY A 76 1.28 6.21 4.41
C GLY A 76 0.13 5.23 4.16
N LEU A 77 0.45 3.92 4.04
CA LEU A 77 -0.51 2.84 3.81
C LEU A 77 -0.96 2.17 5.10
N GLU A 78 -0.11 2.16 6.12
CA GLU A 78 -0.51 1.74 7.45
C GLU A 78 -1.35 2.84 8.07
N GLU A 79 -2.65 2.58 8.17
CA GLU A 79 -3.48 3.30 9.12
C GLU A 79 -2.94 2.94 10.50
N LYS A 80 -2.02 3.78 11.01
CA LYS A 80 -1.43 3.59 12.33
C LYS A 80 -2.57 3.26 13.29
N PRO A 81 -2.55 2.11 14.01
CA PRO A 81 -3.33 2.05 15.23
C PRO A 81 -2.88 3.26 16.03
N ARG A 82 -3.85 4.10 16.44
CA ARG A 82 -3.58 5.30 17.22
C ARG A 82 -2.49 4.96 18.24
N ARG A 83 -1.36 5.68 18.15
CA ARG A 83 -0.14 5.59 18.96
C ARG A 83 -0.37 4.80 20.27
N GLY A 84 -0.07 3.51 20.25
CA GLY A 84 -0.18 2.62 21.40
C GLY A 84 1.04 1.70 21.45
N ARG A 85 2.15 2.24 21.99
CA ARG A 85 3.36 1.58 22.52
C ARG A 85 4.14 0.61 21.59
N PRO A 86 5.48 0.77 21.42
CA PRO A 86 6.27 -0.17 20.62
C PRO A 86 6.31 -1.56 21.30
N PRO A 87 6.09 -2.67 20.57
CA PRO A 87 6.52 -3.97 21.05
C PRO A 87 8.04 -4.03 20.95
N GLY A 88 8.69 -4.18 22.10
CA GLY A 88 10.13 -4.38 22.17
C GLY A 88 10.52 -5.63 21.39
N SER A 89 11.55 -5.49 20.58
CA SER A 89 12.36 -6.60 20.11
C SER A 89 12.93 -7.35 21.32
N SER A 90 12.51 -8.60 21.51
CA SER A 90 13.20 -9.61 22.32
C SER A 90 12.71 -11.00 21.91
N PRO A 91 13.47 -11.79 21.13
CA PRO A 91 13.40 -13.23 21.25
C PRO A 91 14.27 -13.60 22.45
N SER A 92 13.68 -13.63 23.65
CA SER A 92 14.32 -14.25 24.81
C SER A 92 13.91 -15.71 24.85
N ASP A 93 14.90 -16.56 24.63
CA ASP A 93 15.23 -17.76 25.40
C ASP A 93 14.09 -18.67 25.86
N ARG A 94 14.13 -19.93 25.41
CA ARG A 94 13.37 -21.02 26.03
C ARG A 94 14.28 -22.25 26.19
N VAL A 95 14.79 -22.37 27.41
CA VAL A 95 15.04 -23.56 28.26
C VAL A 95 15.33 -24.88 27.56
#